data_AF-A0A945FAN6-F1
#
_entry.id   AF-A0A945FAN6-F1
#
_cell.length_a   1.000
_cell.length_b   1.000
_cell.length_c   1.000
_cell.angle_alpha   90.00
_cell.angle_beta   90.00
_cell.angle_gamma   90.00
#
_symmetry.space_group_name_H-M   'P 1'
#
loop_
_entity.id
_entity.type
_entity.pdbx_description
1 polymer ?
#
loop_
_entity_poly.entity_id
_entity_poly.type
_entity_poly.pdbx_seq_one_letter_code
_entity_poly.pdbx_strand_id
1 'polypeptide(L)'
;MMNKKKSFSCWSRSFIKNEDGVAALMAVIFAVIIIGSIATNFLAESRQKQAGGALTYTSTNAFLAAEAGLRFAEKCLLEGGTTETGCPCTSWTGGCDDWVTAPANFPSDIPFGNSRGSFEIQVTAVDSTEIKVTSIGKFGGALRSFSKTVAITCALSTNAITSCQPITNVNNSSVEPATATTEGGACDVPALPALPTFPDDPATDCPGGTGNYFNLTAGGNTYTSTNVQICNWTQSSGITTFGSDGGTTTVWVNGDITLSSTADVQILGTVKFYVTGNVSITGQAEFLIGNTTPVDGTMTMQNNGSFNMANNSKVNRVRDDAADVLVLIGGQGTFENNILFTGGIYGDQLDFNLQNNAEFKGSIVANSVDLSNNATLTFDETAGLDSDAYDFCGGGGNASVPQES
;
A
#
# COMPACT_ATOMS: atom_id res chain seq x y z
N MET A 1 60.30 -60.43 40.18
CA MET A 1 60.51 -59.09 39.60
C MET A 1 61.87 -59.05 38.90
N MET A 2 61.91 -58.99 37.57
CA MET A 2 63.09 -58.47 36.85
C MET A 2 62.76 -58.22 35.38
N ASN A 3 62.97 -56.96 34.97
CA ASN A 3 62.74 -56.40 33.64
C ASN A 3 63.60 -57.06 32.56
N LYS A 4 62.98 -57.54 31.47
CA LYS A 4 63.67 -57.80 30.19
C LYS A 4 63.56 -56.57 29.29
N LYS A 5 64.55 -55.68 29.38
CA LYS A 5 64.87 -54.74 28.28
C LYS A 5 65.37 -55.57 27.10
N LYS A 6 64.52 -55.85 26.11
CA LYS A 6 64.97 -56.39 24.82
C LYS A 6 65.52 -55.23 23.99
N SER A 7 66.81 -55.33 23.71
CA SER A 7 67.58 -54.45 22.85
C SER A 7 67.01 -54.42 21.43
N PHE A 8 66.65 -53.24 20.96
CA PHE A 8 66.20 -52.95 19.58
C PHE A 8 67.37 -52.60 18.64
N SER A 9 68.63 -52.85 19.05
CA SER A 9 69.81 -52.33 18.34
C SER A 9 70.39 -53.23 17.24
N CYS A 10 69.85 -54.43 17.01
CA CYS A 10 70.45 -55.37 16.04
C CYS A 10 69.72 -55.47 14.69
N TRP A 11 68.58 -54.80 14.49
CA TRP A 11 67.78 -54.99 13.27
C TRP A 11 68.13 -54.03 12.12
N SER A 12 68.96 -53.01 12.34
CA SER A 12 69.24 -51.98 11.32
C SER A 12 70.49 -52.22 10.46
N ARG A 13 71.28 -53.27 10.70
CA ARG A 13 72.56 -53.46 9.99
C ARG A 13 72.54 -54.42 8.79
N SER A 14 71.43 -55.09 8.49
CA SER A 14 71.36 -56.06 7.38
C SER A 14 70.64 -55.59 6.11
N PHE A 15 70.07 -54.37 6.08
CA PHE A 15 69.18 -53.95 4.99
C PHE A 15 69.83 -53.14 3.85
N ILE A 16 71.14 -52.85 3.89
CA ILE A 16 71.78 -51.89 2.96
C ILE A 16 72.64 -52.57 1.87
N LYS A 17 72.38 -53.84 1.51
CA LYS A 17 73.12 -54.48 0.40
C LYS A 17 72.27 -55.17 -0.67
N ASN A 18 70.94 -55.22 -0.53
CA ASN A 18 70.06 -55.68 -1.60
C ASN A 18 69.22 -54.50 -2.10
N GLU A 19 69.11 -54.39 -3.41
CA GLU A 19 68.31 -53.38 -4.13
C GLU A 19 66.85 -53.34 -3.62
N ASP A 20 66.34 -54.47 -3.11
CA ASP A 20 65.03 -54.61 -2.47
C ASP A 20 64.86 -53.74 -1.20
N GLY A 21 65.93 -53.55 -0.43
CA GLY A 21 65.88 -52.72 0.80
C GLY A 21 65.76 -51.23 0.49
N VAL A 22 66.38 -50.79 -0.59
CA VAL A 22 66.26 -49.41 -1.10
C VAL A 22 64.86 -49.20 -1.68
N ALA A 23 64.33 -50.17 -2.42
CA ALA A 23 62.97 -50.11 -2.96
C ALA A 23 61.92 -50.03 -1.84
N ALA A 24 62.05 -50.84 -0.78
CA ALA A 24 61.16 -50.80 0.37
C ALA A 24 61.21 -49.44 1.12
N LEU A 25 62.40 -48.87 1.30
CA LEU A 25 62.54 -47.55 1.91
C LEU A 25 61.92 -46.45 1.04
N MET A 26 62.15 -46.49 -0.28
CA MET A 26 61.56 -45.53 -1.21
C MET A 26 60.04 -45.65 -1.25
N ALA A 27 59.48 -46.86 -1.18
CA ALA A 27 58.04 -47.07 -1.11
C ALA A 27 57.41 -46.43 0.15
N VAL A 28 58.08 -46.53 1.30
CA VAL A 28 57.63 -45.86 2.54
C VAL A 28 57.71 -44.33 2.41
N ILE A 29 58.80 -43.81 1.85
CA ILE A 29 58.97 -42.37 1.63
C ILE A 29 57.88 -41.85 0.68
N PHE A 30 57.61 -42.55 -0.44
CA PHE A 30 56.54 -42.18 -1.36
C PHE A 30 55.16 -42.25 -0.70
N ALA A 31 54.88 -43.28 0.11
CA ALA A 31 53.62 -43.37 0.83
C ALA A 31 53.41 -42.18 1.79
N VAL A 32 54.46 -41.76 2.50
CA VAL A 32 54.40 -40.58 3.39
C VAL A 32 54.18 -39.29 2.60
N ILE A 33 54.85 -39.12 1.45
CA ILE A 33 54.67 -37.96 0.59
C ILE A 33 53.24 -37.92 0.03
N ILE A 34 52.71 -39.06 -0.43
CA ILE A 34 51.35 -39.17 -0.96
C ILE A 34 50.33 -38.83 0.13
N ILE A 35 50.44 -39.41 1.32
CA ILE A 35 49.54 -39.12 2.44
C ILE A 35 49.62 -37.64 2.84
N GLY A 36 50.84 -37.08 2.89
CA GLY A 36 51.05 -35.66 3.15
C GLY A 36 50.36 -34.76 2.12
N SER A 37 50.50 -35.07 0.83
CA SER A 37 49.87 -34.31 -0.26
C SER A 37 48.34 -34.37 -0.24
N ILE A 38 47.76 -35.54 0.08
CA ILE A 38 46.31 -35.71 0.24
C ILE A 38 45.82 -34.87 1.42
N ALA A 39 46.49 -34.94 2.57
CA ALA A 39 46.12 -34.15 3.75
C ALA A 39 46.21 -32.64 3.50
N THR A 40 47.23 -32.16 2.79
CA THR A 40 47.34 -30.74 2.45
C THR A 40 46.27 -30.27 1.47
N ASN A 41 45.88 -31.11 0.50
CA ASN A 41 44.78 -30.79 -0.42
C ASN A 41 43.43 -30.75 0.31
N PHE A 42 43.16 -31.69 1.21
CA PHE A 42 41.96 -31.65 2.05
C PHE A 42 41.92 -30.41 2.97
N LEU A 43 43.06 -30.01 3.54
CA LEU A 43 43.15 -28.79 4.35
C LEU A 43 42.95 -27.51 3.52
N ALA A 44 43.46 -27.48 2.29
CA ALA A 44 43.23 -26.35 1.38
C ALA A 44 41.76 -26.26 0.95
N GLU A 45 41.14 -27.38 0.56
CA GLU A 45 39.74 -27.42 0.10
C GLU A 45 38.74 -27.15 1.25
N SER A 46 39.02 -27.65 2.46
CA SER A 46 38.20 -27.35 3.64
C SER A 46 38.27 -25.88 4.05
N ARG A 47 39.44 -25.22 3.96
CA ARG A 47 39.56 -23.78 4.16
C ARG A 47 38.80 -22.99 3.10
N GLN A 48 38.83 -23.44 1.84
CA GLN A 48 38.09 -22.79 0.76
C GLN A 48 36.56 -22.94 0.94
N LYS A 49 36.08 -24.10 1.40
CA LYS A 49 34.65 -24.32 1.70
C LYS A 49 34.17 -23.60 2.96
N GLN A 50 35.01 -23.49 4.00
CA GLN A 50 34.67 -22.72 5.19
C GLN A 50 34.70 -21.21 4.94
N ALA A 51 35.69 -20.72 4.17
CA ALA A 51 35.74 -19.32 3.75
C ALA A 51 34.57 -18.98 2.80
N GLY A 52 34.27 -19.87 1.85
CA GLY A 52 33.11 -19.74 0.95
C GLY A 52 31.78 -19.77 1.70
N GLY A 53 31.61 -20.68 2.66
CA GLY A 53 30.43 -20.74 3.52
C GLY A 53 30.27 -19.47 4.35
N ALA A 54 31.33 -19.03 5.05
CA ALA A 54 31.30 -17.80 5.84
C ALA A 54 31.01 -16.56 4.98
N LEU A 55 31.64 -16.42 3.80
CA LEU A 55 31.39 -15.33 2.86
C LEU A 55 29.95 -15.37 2.29
N THR A 56 29.42 -16.57 2.03
CA THR A 56 28.04 -16.76 1.56
C THR A 56 27.06 -16.37 2.67
N TYR A 57 27.27 -16.82 3.91
CA TYR A 57 26.43 -16.43 5.05
C TYR A 57 26.51 -14.93 5.34
N THR A 58 27.69 -14.30 5.27
CA THR A 58 27.81 -12.84 5.48
C THR A 58 27.16 -12.05 4.35
N SER A 59 27.33 -12.47 3.10
CA SER A 59 26.74 -11.82 1.93
C SER A 59 25.22 -11.97 1.90
N THR A 60 24.69 -13.17 2.13
CA THR A 60 23.24 -13.41 2.16
C THR A 60 22.58 -12.68 3.34
N ASN A 61 23.23 -12.62 4.51
CA ASN A 61 22.70 -11.83 5.61
C ASN A 61 22.75 -10.33 5.34
N ALA A 62 23.78 -9.82 4.67
CA ALA A 62 23.83 -8.43 4.21
C ALA A 62 22.73 -8.13 3.16
N PHE A 63 22.43 -9.09 2.29
CA PHE A 63 21.30 -9.01 1.35
C PHE A 63 19.97 -8.89 2.09
N LEU A 64 19.70 -9.80 3.02
CA LEU A 64 18.44 -9.80 3.79
C LEU A 64 18.31 -8.54 4.65
N ALA A 65 19.43 -8.02 5.18
CA ALA A 65 19.48 -6.75 5.88
C ALA A 65 19.08 -5.58 4.99
N ALA A 66 19.61 -5.54 3.76
CA ALA A 66 19.30 -4.50 2.80
C ALA A 66 17.82 -4.56 2.38
N GLU A 67 17.28 -5.76 2.12
CA GLU A 67 15.85 -5.94 1.83
C GLU A 67 14.96 -5.51 3.01
N ALA A 68 15.30 -5.91 4.23
CA ALA A 68 14.55 -5.54 5.43
C ALA A 68 14.55 -4.02 5.65
N GLY A 69 15.69 -3.35 5.46
CA GLY A 69 15.78 -1.89 5.52
C GLY A 69 14.93 -1.20 4.46
N LEU A 70 14.82 -1.78 3.26
CA LEU A 70 13.97 -1.25 2.20
C LEU A 70 12.48 -1.34 2.57
N ARG A 71 12.03 -2.50 3.06
CA ARG A 71 10.63 -2.70 3.52
C ARG A 71 10.30 -1.81 4.72
N PHE A 72 11.25 -1.64 5.63
CA PHE A 72 11.10 -0.73 6.78
C PHE A 72 10.96 0.72 6.33
N ALA A 73 11.82 1.18 5.42
CA ALA A 73 11.77 2.53 4.87
C ALA A 73 10.46 2.78 4.13
N GLU A 74 10.05 1.85 3.28
CA GLU A 74 8.76 1.88 2.59
C GLU A 74 7.63 2.03 3.60
N LYS A 75 7.51 1.13 4.58
CA LYS A 75 6.49 1.22 5.61
C LYS A 75 6.49 2.57 6.36
N CYS A 76 7.66 3.08 6.73
CA CYS A 76 7.80 4.38 7.39
C CYS A 76 7.31 5.56 6.53
N LEU A 77 7.64 5.53 5.23
CA LEU A 77 7.20 6.53 4.25
C LEU A 77 5.70 6.44 4.01
N LEU A 78 5.14 5.23 4.09
CA LEU A 78 3.75 4.93 3.85
C LEU A 78 2.84 5.31 5.05
N GLU A 79 3.27 5.05 6.28
CA GLU A 79 2.47 5.34 7.50
C GLU A 79 2.44 6.83 7.89
N GLY A 80 2.99 7.74 7.07
CA GLY A 80 2.92 9.18 7.29
C GLY A 80 3.61 9.66 8.57
N GLY A 81 4.51 8.86 9.15
CA GLY A 81 5.45 9.28 10.19
C GLY A 81 4.89 9.73 11.55
N THR A 82 3.58 9.67 11.78
CA THR A 82 2.92 10.34 12.90
C THR A 82 2.53 9.43 14.07
N THR A 83 2.64 8.09 13.94
CA THR A 83 2.34 7.17 15.06
C THR A 83 3.55 6.30 15.42
N GLU A 84 3.93 6.34 16.71
CA GLU A 84 5.14 5.67 17.25
C GLU A 84 5.15 4.14 17.10
N THR A 85 4.02 3.53 16.76
CA THR A 85 3.84 2.07 16.80
C THR A 85 4.56 1.33 15.66
N GLY A 86 4.98 2.02 14.59
CA GLY A 86 5.59 1.42 13.40
C GLY A 86 6.92 2.06 12.96
N CYS A 87 7.07 3.38 13.12
CA CYS A 87 8.26 4.11 12.67
C CYS A 87 8.82 5.05 13.77
N PRO A 88 10.00 4.78 14.35
CA PRO A 88 10.57 5.59 15.44
C PRO A 88 11.27 6.87 14.97
N CYS A 89 10.68 7.57 14.00
CA CYS A 89 11.30 8.73 13.35
C CYS A 89 11.22 10.03 14.14
N THR A 90 10.42 10.10 15.20
CA THR A 90 10.39 11.24 16.15
C THR A 90 11.75 11.50 16.82
N SER A 91 12.62 10.48 16.85
CA SER A 91 13.97 10.55 17.39
C SER A 91 15.05 10.96 16.38
N TRP A 92 14.71 11.12 15.10
CA TRP A 92 15.67 11.33 14.02
C TRP A 92 15.85 12.82 13.69
N THR A 93 17.08 13.19 13.34
CA THR A 93 17.41 14.56 12.99
C THR A 93 16.80 14.91 11.62
N GLY A 94 15.72 15.69 11.62
CA GLY A 94 14.95 16.02 10.41
C GLY A 94 13.46 15.68 10.50
N GLY A 95 13.06 14.87 11.49
CA GLY A 95 11.66 14.47 11.67
C GLY A 95 11.14 13.56 10.54
N CYS A 96 9.85 13.25 10.61
CA CYS A 96 9.14 12.40 9.66
C CYS A 96 8.22 13.18 8.72
N ASP A 97 8.23 14.50 8.86
CA ASP A 97 7.14 15.36 8.41
C ASP A 97 7.28 15.76 6.94
N ASP A 98 8.46 15.59 6.33
CA ASP A 98 8.71 15.99 4.94
C ASP A 98 9.84 15.20 4.25
N TRP A 99 9.51 14.00 3.76
CA TRP A 99 10.44 13.15 3.00
C TRP A 99 10.62 13.59 1.53
N VAL A 100 9.79 14.52 1.06
CA VAL A 100 9.73 14.92 -0.35
C VAL A 100 10.61 16.13 -0.61
N THR A 101 10.47 17.17 0.21
CA THR A 101 11.19 18.43 0.01
C THR A 101 12.47 18.51 0.85
N ALA A 102 12.55 17.74 1.93
CA ALA A 102 13.70 17.68 2.82
C ALA A 102 14.04 16.24 3.26
N PRO A 103 14.37 15.33 2.32
CA PRO A 103 14.66 13.93 2.65
C PRO A 103 15.75 13.84 3.72
N ALA A 104 15.36 13.44 4.92
CA ALA A 104 16.29 13.15 6.00
C ALA A 104 16.84 11.74 5.77
N ASN A 105 18.17 11.60 5.87
CA ASN A 105 18.75 10.26 5.92
C ASN A 105 18.37 9.61 7.24
N PHE A 106 18.04 8.32 7.20
CA PHE A 106 17.85 7.53 8.40
C PHE A 106 19.16 7.53 9.21
N PRO A 107 19.10 7.30 10.54
CA PRO A 107 20.31 7.10 11.32
C PRO A 107 21.20 6.05 10.65
N SER A 108 22.49 6.37 10.54
CA SER A 108 23.46 5.40 10.02
C SER A 108 23.45 4.16 10.91
N ASP A 109 23.36 2.99 10.29
CA ASP A 109 23.53 1.69 10.93
C ASP A 109 22.46 1.33 11.98
N ILE A 110 21.19 1.27 11.56
CA ILE A 110 20.11 0.72 12.39
C ILE A 110 20.42 -0.77 12.66
N PRO A 111 20.71 -1.16 13.92
CA PRO A 111 21.14 -2.52 14.23
C PRO A 111 19.94 -3.46 14.31
N PHE A 112 20.12 -4.72 13.92
CA PHE A 112 19.13 -5.77 14.14
C PHE A 112 19.77 -7.05 14.71
N GLY A 113 18.96 -7.84 15.43
CA GLY A 113 19.42 -9.06 16.10
C GLY A 113 20.48 -8.80 17.18
N ASN A 114 21.56 -9.56 17.17
CA ASN A 114 22.66 -9.47 18.14
C ASN A 114 23.76 -8.45 17.76
N SER A 115 23.37 -7.37 17.07
CA SER A 115 24.27 -6.27 16.64
C SER A 115 25.37 -6.69 15.65
N ARG A 116 25.24 -7.86 15.01
CA ARG A 116 26.17 -8.34 13.97
C ARG A 116 25.83 -7.86 12.57
N GLY A 117 24.65 -7.27 12.41
CA GLY A 117 24.21 -6.63 11.18
C GLY A 117 23.51 -5.30 11.45
N SER A 118 23.57 -4.44 10.45
CA SER A 118 22.89 -3.15 10.39
C SER A 118 22.37 -2.91 8.97
N PHE A 119 21.48 -1.95 8.81
CA PHE A 119 21.21 -1.35 7.52
C PHE A 119 21.24 0.17 7.62
N GLU A 120 21.53 0.80 6.49
CA GLU A 120 21.52 2.26 6.31
C GLU A 120 20.54 2.57 5.18
N ILE A 121 19.68 3.57 5.38
CA ILE A 121 18.71 3.97 4.36
C ILE A 121 19.02 5.38 3.91
N GLN A 122 19.14 5.54 2.59
CA GLN A 122 19.34 6.79 1.90
C GLN A 122 18.08 7.09 1.09
N VAL A 123 17.54 8.29 1.24
CA VAL A 123 16.38 8.75 0.49
C VAL A 123 16.82 9.87 -0.42
N THR A 124 16.43 9.81 -1.70
CA THR A 124 16.72 10.85 -2.68
C THR A 124 15.43 11.18 -3.42
N ALA A 125 14.99 12.43 -3.37
CA ALA A 125 13.87 12.89 -4.18
C ALA A 125 14.20 12.71 -5.66
N VAL A 126 13.31 12.05 -6.40
CA VAL A 126 13.37 11.97 -7.87
C VAL A 126 12.67 13.20 -8.44
N ASP A 127 11.47 13.49 -7.93
CA ASP A 127 10.69 14.70 -8.18
C ASP A 127 9.74 14.99 -7.00
N SER A 128 8.69 15.80 -7.21
CA SER A 128 7.69 16.14 -6.19
C SER A 128 6.72 15.00 -5.82
N THR A 129 6.73 13.90 -6.56
CA THR A 129 5.80 12.77 -6.45
C THR A 129 6.48 11.44 -6.21
N GLU A 130 7.80 11.34 -6.45
CA GLU A 130 8.58 10.12 -6.33
C GLU A 130 9.85 10.31 -5.49
N ILE A 131 10.11 9.33 -4.63
CA ILE A 131 11.36 9.23 -3.86
C ILE A 131 12.05 7.90 -4.15
N LYS A 132 13.37 7.96 -4.37
CA LYS A 132 14.21 6.77 -4.48
C LYS A 132 14.77 6.44 -3.11
N VAL A 133 14.40 5.27 -2.60
CA VAL A 133 14.90 4.72 -1.35
C VAL A 133 16.00 3.73 -1.67
N THR A 134 17.16 3.87 -1.04
CA THR A 134 18.28 2.93 -1.15
C THR A 134 18.64 2.41 0.22
N SER A 135 18.51 1.10 0.43
CA SER A 135 18.90 0.42 1.66
C SER A 135 20.24 -0.30 1.45
N ILE A 136 21.18 -0.10 2.38
CA ILE A 136 22.51 -0.70 2.39
C ILE A 136 22.63 -1.58 3.63
N GLY A 137 22.55 -2.89 3.44
CA GLY A 137 22.71 -3.89 4.49
C GLY A 137 24.17 -4.23 4.75
N LYS A 138 24.57 -4.26 6.02
CA LYS A 138 25.92 -4.61 6.49
C LYS A 138 25.84 -5.84 7.39
N PHE A 139 26.63 -6.88 7.13
CA PHE A 139 26.75 -8.03 8.04
C PHE A 139 28.14 -8.65 7.98
N GLY A 140 28.85 -8.71 9.12
CA GLY A 140 30.16 -9.35 9.20
C GLY A 140 31.20 -8.85 8.19
N GLY A 141 31.16 -7.56 7.83
CA GLY A 141 32.05 -6.93 6.85
C GLY A 141 31.57 -6.99 5.39
N ALA A 142 30.50 -7.75 5.08
CA ALA A 142 29.87 -7.73 3.78
C ALA A 142 28.85 -6.58 3.66
N LEU A 143 28.74 -6.01 2.45
CA LEU A 143 27.80 -4.94 2.11
C LEU A 143 26.95 -5.36 0.91
N ARG A 144 25.66 -5.08 0.97
CA ARG A 144 24.71 -5.21 -0.15
C ARG A 144 23.79 -3.99 -0.17
N SER A 145 23.35 -3.59 -1.35
CA SER A 145 22.47 -2.44 -1.51
C SER A 145 21.32 -2.78 -2.44
N PHE A 146 20.13 -2.30 -2.10
CA PHE A 146 18.93 -2.32 -2.94
C PHE A 146 18.36 -0.92 -3.04
N SER A 147 17.80 -0.60 -4.19
CA SER A 147 17.04 0.63 -4.38
C SER A 147 15.64 0.32 -4.88
N LYS A 148 14.66 1.11 -4.46
CA LYS A 148 13.28 1.13 -4.97
C LYS A 148 12.82 2.56 -5.09
N THR A 149 12.10 2.87 -6.16
CA THR A 149 11.35 4.13 -6.26
C THR A 149 9.99 3.93 -5.63
N VAL A 150 9.65 4.78 -4.66
CA VAL A 150 8.37 4.81 -3.98
C VAL A 150 7.65 6.07 -4.48
N ALA A 151 6.54 5.86 -5.16
CA ALA A 151 5.62 6.95 -5.50
C ALA A 151 4.81 7.31 -4.26
N ILE A 152 4.69 8.60 -3.98
CA ILE A 152 3.99 9.17 -2.82
C ILE A 152 2.52 9.43 -3.15
N THR A 153 2.19 9.48 -4.44
CA THR A 153 0.82 9.58 -4.93
C THR A 153 0.13 8.22 -4.89
N CYS A 154 -1.00 8.14 -4.19
CA CYS A 154 -1.84 6.95 -4.17
C CYS A 154 -2.57 6.79 -5.49
N ALA A 155 -1.95 6.07 -6.42
CA ALA A 155 -2.61 5.59 -7.62
C ALA A 155 -3.75 4.62 -7.26
N LEU A 156 -5.00 5.11 -7.26
CA LEU A 156 -6.15 4.27 -7.64
C LEU A 156 -5.93 3.63 -9.04
N SER A 157 -4.98 4.16 -9.81
CA SER A 157 -4.94 4.17 -11.27
C SER A 157 -4.07 3.11 -11.94
N THR A 158 -3.53 2.11 -11.23
CA THR A 158 -2.83 1.01 -11.91
C THR A 158 -3.69 -0.23 -12.12
N ASN A 159 -4.74 -0.42 -11.32
CA ASN A 159 -5.60 -1.60 -11.36
C ASN A 159 -7.07 -1.19 -11.41
N ALA A 160 -7.89 -2.01 -12.06
CA ALA A 160 -9.34 -1.87 -12.03
C ALA A 160 -9.92 -2.15 -10.64
N ILE A 161 -9.34 -3.15 -9.98
CA ILE A 161 -9.69 -3.55 -8.63
C ILE A 161 -8.40 -3.89 -7.87
N THR A 162 -8.21 -3.29 -6.71
CA THR A 162 -7.23 -3.71 -5.71
C THR A 162 -7.99 -4.20 -4.48
N SER A 163 -7.79 -5.46 -4.11
CA SER A 163 -8.51 -6.11 -3.03
C SER A 163 -7.62 -6.98 -2.13
N CYS A 164 -7.86 -6.93 -0.82
CA CYS A 164 -7.06 -7.71 0.14
C CYS A 164 -7.57 -9.15 0.23
N GLN A 165 -8.80 -9.39 -0.18
CA GLN A 165 -9.40 -10.69 -0.40
C GLN A 165 -9.40 -11.05 -1.89
N PRO A 166 -9.61 -12.34 -2.24
CA PRO A 166 -9.89 -12.71 -3.62
C PRO A 166 -11.14 -11.99 -4.13
N ILE A 167 -11.06 -11.50 -5.37
CA ILE A 167 -12.18 -10.86 -6.07
C ILE A 167 -13.12 -11.95 -6.58
N THR A 168 -14.42 -11.83 -6.31
CA THR A 168 -15.42 -12.80 -6.76
C THR A 168 -16.22 -12.26 -7.94
N ASN A 169 -16.14 -12.93 -9.09
CA ASN A 169 -16.99 -12.64 -10.25
C ASN A 169 -17.93 -13.82 -10.51
N VAL A 170 -19.24 -13.62 -10.35
CA VAL A 170 -20.28 -14.65 -10.57
C VAL A 170 -21.44 -14.15 -11.42
N ASN A 171 -22.19 -15.10 -12.02
CA ASN A 171 -23.43 -14.83 -12.75
C ASN A 171 -23.30 -13.71 -13.81
N ASN A 172 -22.36 -13.92 -14.75
CA ASN A 172 -22.15 -13.05 -15.91
C ASN A 172 -21.71 -11.62 -15.54
N SER A 173 -21.06 -11.43 -14.39
CA SER A 173 -20.34 -10.19 -14.10
C SER A 173 -19.01 -10.11 -14.86
N SER A 174 -18.55 -8.90 -15.12
CA SER A 174 -17.31 -8.64 -15.86
C SER A 174 -16.55 -7.42 -15.37
N VAL A 175 -15.23 -7.45 -15.61
CA VAL A 175 -14.32 -6.31 -15.52
C VAL A 175 -13.85 -6.02 -16.94
N GLU A 176 -14.00 -4.77 -17.38
CA GLU A 176 -13.68 -4.30 -18.72
C GLU A 176 -12.58 -3.22 -18.70
N PRO A 177 -11.65 -3.20 -19.66
CA PRO A 177 -11.40 -4.30 -20.59
C PRO A 177 -10.99 -5.56 -19.81
N ALA A 178 -11.23 -6.75 -20.37
CA ALA A 178 -10.80 -8.02 -19.74
C ALA A 178 -9.27 -8.10 -19.46
N THR A 179 -8.47 -7.18 -20.02
CA THR A 179 -7.04 -7.03 -19.76
C THR A 179 -6.70 -6.12 -18.59
N ALA A 180 -7.68 -5.44 -18.00
CA ALA A 180 -7.46 -4.57 -16.86
C ALA A 180 -6.96 -5.41 -15.69
N THR A 181 -5.89 -4.94 -15.05
CA THR A 181 -5.24 -5.66 -13.97
C THR A 181 -6.13 -5.63 -12.73
N THR A 182 -6.20 -6.79 -12.08
CA THR A 182 -6.83 -6.94 -10.77
C THR A 182 -5.82 -7.54 -9.81
N GLU A 183 -5.76 -7.00 -8.60
CA GLU A 183 -4.85 -7.45 -7.56
C GLU A 183 -5.68 -7.97 -6.38
N GLY A 184 -5.48 -9.23 -6.03
CA GLY A 184 -6.23 -9.92 -4.98
C GLY A 184 -5.31 -10.72 -4.06
N GLY A 185 -5.58 -10.69 -2.75
CA GLY A 185 -4.96 -11.60 -1.77
C GLY A 185 -3.63 -11.16 -1.15
N ALA A 186 -3.17 -9.95 -1.45
CA ALA A 186 -2.11 -9.27 -0.72
C ALA A 186 -2.23 -7.77 -0.94
N CYS A 187 -2.72 -7.01 0.04
CA CYS A 187 -2.53 -5.56 0.00
C CYS A 187 -2.20 -4.95 1.35
N ASP A 188 -1.30 -3.97 1.29
CA ASP A 188 -1.05 -2.95 2.29
C ASP A 188 -1.91 -1.74 1.88
N VAL A 189 -3.24 -1.87 1.95
CA VAL A 189 -4.14 -0.73 1.67
C VAL A 189 -4.02 0.22 2.84
N PRO A 190 -3.68 1.49 2.60
CA PRO A 190 -3.55 2.44 3.69
C PRO A 190 -4.83 2.64 4.45
N ALA A 191 -4.74 2.86 5.76
CA ALA A 191 -5.90 3.23 6.54
C ALA A 191 -6.55 4.49 5.97
N LEU A 192 -7.89 4.51 5.94
CA LEU A 192 -8.62 5.73 5.64
C LEU A 192 -8.18 6.87 6.58
N PRO A 193 -7.98 8.09 6.07
CA PRO A 193 -7.71 9.23 6.94
C PRO A 193 -8.88 9.40 7.91
N ALA A 194 -8.59 9.84 9.14
CA ALA A 194 -9.66 10.20 10.06
C ALA A 194 -10.49 11.36 9.48
N LEU A 195 -11.80 11.37 9.74
CA LEU A 195 -12.62 12.53 9.40
C LEU A 195 -12.04 13.79 10.08
N PRO A 196 -11.96 14.92 9.38
CA PRO A 196 -11.56 16.16 10.02
C PRO A 196 -12.54 16.52 11.14
N THR A 197 -12.05 17.24 12.14
CA THR A 197 -12.90 17.71 13.24
C THR A 197 -14.01 18.58 12.68
N PHE A 198 -15.25 18.18 12.93
CA PHE A 198 -16.44 18.91 12.48
C PHE A 198 -16.46 20.29 13.15
N PRO A 199 -16.76 21.37 12.40
CA PRO A 199 -16.83 22.70 12.97
C PRO A 199 -17.98 22.79 13.97
N ASP A 200 -17.72 23.47 15.09
CA ASP A 200 -18.62 23.64 16.24
C ASP A 200 -19.24 22.31 16.69
N ASP A 201 -18.45 21.47 17.38
CA ASP A 201 -18.82 20.14 17.89
C ASP A 201 -20.33 20.06 18.19
N PRO A 202 -21.12 19.50 17.26
CA PRO A 202 -22.56 19.49 17.41
C PRO A 202 -22.85 18.66 18.65
N ALA A 203 -23.38 19.29 19.70
CA ALA A 203 -23.96 18.58 20.83
C ALA A 203 -24.73 17.37 20.28
N THR A 204 -24.52 16.20 20.88
CA THR A 204 -24.70 14.82 20.38
C THR A 204 -25.92 14.50 19.51
N ASP A 205 -26.90 15.38 19.38
CA ASP A 205 -28.22 15.13 18.81
C ASP A 205 -28.76 16.38 18.06
N CYS A 206 -28.02 16.94 17.08
CA CYS A 206 -28.42 18.22 16.44
C CYS A 206 -29.90 18.22 16.00
N PRO A 207 -30.72 19.25 16.34
CA PRO A 207 -30.41 20.68 16.47
C PRO A 207 -30.43 21.24 17.91
N GLY A 208 -29.60 22.28 18.17
CA GLY A 208 -29.52 23.06 19.42
C GLY A 208 -28.13 23.13 20.07
N GLY A 209 -27.17 22.34 19.57
CA GLY A 209 -25.74 22.50 19.88
C GLY A 209 -25.19 23.83 19.38
N THR A 210 -24.01 24.22 19.84
CA THR A 210 -23.39 25.53 19.58
C THR A 210 -23.12 25.88 18.11
N GLY A 211 -23.36 24.96 17.16
CA GLY A 211 -23.18 25.15 15.70
C GLY A 211 -24.48 25.38 14.91
N ASN A 212 -24.35 25.87 13.66
CA ASN A 212 -25.46 26.21 12.75
C ASN A 212 -26.04 24.99 11.99
N TYR A 213 -26.00 23.80 12.58
CA TYR A 213 -26.49 22.57 11.94
C TYR A 213 -28.00 22.59 11.75
N PHE A 214 -28.47 22.25 10.55
CA PHE A 214 -29.89 22.12 10.23
C PHE A 214 -30.21 20.76 9.59
N ASN A 215 -31.48 20.35 9.63
CA ASN A 215 -31.94 19.18 8.89
C ASN A 215 -32.35 19.59 7.47
N LEU A 216 -31.78 18.95 6.46
CA LEU A 216 -32.13 19.17 5.06
C LEU A 216 -33.18 18.14 4.63
N THR A 217 -34.44 18.55 4.47
CA THR A 217 -35.56 17.63 4.21
C THR A 217 -36.22 17.77 2.84
N ALA A 218 -35.82 18.78 2.06
CA ALA A 218 -36.40 19.10 0.76
C ALA A 218 -35.34 19.60 -0.23
N GLY A 219 -35.53 19.31 -1.51
CA GLY A 219 -34.76 19.90 -2.59
C GLY A 219 -35.15 21.36 -2.87
N GLY A 220 -34.50 21.96 -3.86
CA GLY A 220 -34.71 23.35 -4.29
C GLY A 220 -33.81 24.37 -3.59
N ASN A 221 -32.82 23.90 -2.82
CA ASN A 221 -31.87 24.76 -2.11
C ASN A 221 -30.57 24.90 -2.90
N THR A 222 -29.95 26.07 -2.84
CA THR A 222 -28.64 26.33 -3.42
C THR A 222 -27.70 26.83 -2.33
N TYR A 223 -26.60 26.13 -2.12
CA TYR A 223 -25.61 26.43 -1.10
C TYR A 223 -24.28 26.78 -1.75
N THR A 224 -23.98 28.08 -1.86
CA THR A 224 -22.72 28.60 -2.42
C THR A 224 -21.73 29.02 -1.33
N SER A 225 -22.05 28.84 -0.04
CA SER A 225 -21.12 29.12 1.06
C SER A 225 -19.96 28.13 1.04
N THR A 226 -18.81 28.56 1.54
CA THR A 226 -17.63 27.68 1.68
C THR A 226 -17.82 26.56 2.70
N ASN A 227 -18.80 26.71 3.59
CA ASN A 227 -19.09 25.76 4.65
C ASN A 227 -20.62 25.60 4.81
N VAL A 228 -21.10 24.37 4.80
CA VAL A 228 -22.51 24.00 5.02
C VAL A 228 -22.57 22.92 6.09
N GLN A 229 -23.31 23.15 7.17
CA GLN A 229 -23.43 22.22 8.30
C GLN A 229 -24.84 21.62 8.32
N ILE A 230 -24.95 20.32 8.09
CA ILE A 230 -26.20 19.57 8.02
C ILE A 230 -26.18 18.50 9.11
N CYS A 231 -27.26 18.37 9.88
CA CYS A 231 -27.37 17.31 10.87
C CYS A 231 -27.79 16.00 10.20
N ASN A 232 -28.95 15.98 9.56
CA ASN A 232 -29.44 14.87 8.75
C ASN A 232 -29.98 15.40 7.43
N TRP A 233 -29.77 14.64 6.35
CA TRP A 233 -30.26 14.96 5.03
C TRP A 233 -31.18 13.87 4.51
N THR A 234 -32.43 14.21 4.27
CA THR A 234 -33.38 13.36 3.56
C THR A 234 -34.01 14.13 2.41
N GLN A 235 -33.90 13.64 1.19
CA GLN A 235 -34.49 14.28 0.01
C GLN A 235 -35.14 13.23 -0.88
N SER A 236 -36.36 13.47 -1.33
CA SER A 236 -37.09 12.58 -2.24
C SER A 236 -37.38 13.20 -3.60
N SER A 237 -37.23 14.52 -3.73
CA SER A 237 -37.48 15.23 -4.98
C SER A 237 -36.80 16.61 -4.98
N GLY A 238 -36.77 17.23 -6.16
CA GLY A 238 -36.14 18.52 -6.38
C GLY A 238 -34.62 18.42 -6.52
N ILE A 239 -34.00 19.54 -6.87
CA ILE A 239 -32.56 19.66 -7.06
C ILE A 239 -31.98 20.46 -5.90
N THR A 240 -30.99 19.92 -5.20
CA THR A 240 -30.17 20.68 -4.25
C THR A 240 -28.81 20.95 -4.90
N THR A 241 -28.38 22.20 -4.96
CA THR A 241 -27.10 22.59 -5.57
C THR A 241 -26.09 22.95 -4.49
N PHE A 242 -24.88 22.40 -4.56
CA PHE A 242 -23.75 22.77 -3.72
C PHE A 242 -22.63 23.37 -4.55
N GLY A 243 -21.97 24.38 -3.99
CA GLY A 243 -20.84 25.06 -4.60
C GLY A 243 -21.23 26.11 -5.64
N SER A 244 -20.20 26.68 -6.24
CA SER A 244 -20.26 27.69 -7.28
C SER A 244 -19.12 27.47 -8.25
N ASP A 245 -19.23 27.97 -9.48
CA ASP A 245 -18.17 27.89 -10.48
C ASP A 245 -16.82 28.36 -9.93
N GLY A 246 -15.80 27.49 -10.04
CA GLY A 246 -14.45 27.69 -9.52
C GLY A 246 -14.31 27.84 -7.99
N GLY A 247 -15.39 27.67 -7.23
CA GLY A 247 -15.40 27.77 -5.77
C GLY A 247 -15.21 26.42 -5.09
N THR A 248 -14.74 26.45 -3.85
CA THR A 248 -14.70 25.26 -2.97
C THR A 248 -15.77 25.36 -1.89
N THR A 249 -16.59 24.32 -1.76
CA THR A 249 -17.60 24.19 -0.70
C THR A 249 -17.38 22.91 0.08
N THR A 250 -17.29 23.04 1.40
CA THR A 250 -17.27 21.90 2.32
C THR A 250 -18.65 21.71 2.94
N VAL A 251 -19.19 20.50 2.84
CA VAL A 251 -20.46 20.09 3.40
C VAL A 251 -20.20 19.08 4.51
N TRP A 252 -20.60 19.42 5.72
CA TRP A 252 -20.50 18.59 6.91
C TRP A 252 -21.85 17.98 7.19
N VAL A 253 -21.96 16.66 7.21
CA VAL A 253 -23.18 15.93 7.54
C VAL A 253 -22.93 15.08 8.78
N ASN A 254 -23.44 15.52 9.93
CA ASN A 254 -23.26 14.83 11.21
C ASN A 254 -24.27 13.68 11.43
N GLY A 255 -24.68 13.02 10.35
CA GLY A 255 -25.71 12.00 10.35
C GLY A 255 -25.81 11.37 8.98
N ASP A 256 -27.01 10.93 8.63
CA ASP A 256 -27.24 10.20 7.39
C ASP A 256 -27.56 11.15 6.21
N ILE A 257 -27.16 10.73 5.01
CA ILE A 257 -27.68 11.24 3.74
C ILE A 257 -28.59 10.17 3.13
N THR A 258 -29.86 10.51 2.92
CA THR A 258 -30.85 9.66 2.26
C THR A 258 -31.47 10.39 1.08
N LEU A 259 -31.06 10.01 -0.13
CA LEU A 259 -31.64 10.47 -1.38
C LEU A 259 -32.53 9.37 -1.94
N SER A 260 -33.74 9.73 -2.37
CA SER A 260 -34.71 8.76 -2.87
C SER A 260 -35.52 9.31 -4.04
N SER A 261 -36.26 8.44 -4.70
CA SER A 261 -37.24 8.77 -5.74
C SER A 261 -36.63 9.57 -6.91
N THR A 262 -36.74 10.90 -6.97
CA THR A 262 -36.15 11.73 -8.04
C THR A 262 -35.39 12.92 -7.45
N ALA A 263 -34.72 12.69 -6.33
CA ALA A 263 -33.87 13.68 -5.68
C ALA A 263 -32.57 13.86 -6.44
N ASP A 264 -32.29 15.07 -6.90
CA ASP A 264 -31.03 15.39 -7.55
C ASP A 264 -30.14 16.25 -6.65
N VAL A 265 -28.84 16.01 -6.72
CA VAL A 265 -27.81 16.82 -6.09
C VAL A 265 -26.87 17.33 -7.16
N GLN A 266 -26.85 18.64 -7.38
CA GLN A 266 -25.94 19.27 -8.34
C GLN A 266 -24.69 19.79 -7.64
N ILE A 267 -23.53 19.46 -8.18
CA ILE A 267 -22.21 19.87 -7.70
C ILE A 267 -21.62 20.87 -8.69
N LEU A 268 -21.29 22.08 -8.24
CA LEU A 268 -20.65 23.12 -9.04
C LEU A 268 -19.32 23.51 -8.38
N GLY A 269 -18.22 23.56 -9.13
CA GLY A 269 -16.89 23.72 -8.56
C GLY A 269 -16.48 22.51 -7.71
N THR A 270 -15.59 22.72 -6.75
CA THR A 270 -15.05 21.64 -5.90
C THR A 270 -15.90 21.49 -4.65
N VAL A 271 -16.52 20.33 -4.44
CA VAL A 271 -17.34 20.06 -3.25
C VAL A 271 -16.77 18.88 -2.46
N LYS A 272 -16.58 19.11 -1.16
CA LYS A 272 -16.13 18.09 -0.20
C LYS A 272 -17.26 17.74 0.76
N PHE A 273 -17.66 16.49 0.81
CA PHE A 273 -18.59 15.98 1.80
C PHE A 273 -17.84 15.24 2.90
N TYR A 274 -18.08 15.62 4.15
CA TYR A 274 -17.68 14.85 5.34
C TYR A 274 -18.94 14.33 6.00
N VAL A 275 -19.10 13.01 6.05
CA VAL A 275 -20.35 12.37 6.50
C VAL A 275 -20.03 11.37 7.61
N THR A 276 -20.60 11.58 8.81
CA THR A 276 -20.38 10.66 9.94
C THR A 276 -21.26 9.42 9.88
N GLY A 277 -22.47 9.54 9.32
CA GLY A 277 -23.45 8.45 9.19
C GLY A 277 -23.37 7.71 7.85
N ASN A 278 -24.48 7.11 7.43
CA ASN A 278 -24.61 6.36 6.19
C ASN A 278 -25.06 7.25 5.03
N VAL A 279 -24.70 6.85 3.81
CA VAL A 279 -25.21 7.44 2.57
C VAL A 279 -26.06 6.40 1.85
N SER A 280 -27.29 6.75 1.51
CA SER A 280 -28.23 5.89 0.78
C SER A 280 -28.84 6.66 -0.38
N ILE A 281 -28.61 6.20 -1.61
CA ILE A 281 -29.11 6.82 -2.84
C ILE A 281 -30.00 5.80 -3.55
N THR A 282 -31.30 6.04 -3.56
CA THR A 282 -32.28 5.06 -4.03
C THR A 282 -33.25 5.62 -5.08
N GLY A 283 -33.87 4.73 -5.86
CA GLY A 283 -34.78 5.15 -6.91
C GLY A 283 -34.01 5.82 -8.05
N GLN A 284 -34.57 6.86 -8.66
CA GLN A 284 -33.91 7.65 -9.70
C GLN A 284 -33.18 8.87 -9.14
N ALA A 285 -32.72 8.81 -7.88
CA ALA A 285 -31.92 9.90 -7.31
C ALA A 285 -30.52 9.94 -7.94
N GLU A 286 -30.01 11.15 -8.21
CA GLU A 286 -28.75 11.35 -8.93
C GLU A 286 -27.83 12.39 -8.24
N PHE A 287 -26.51 12.12 -8.20
CA PHE A 287 -25.50 13.18 -8.06
C PHE A 287 -25.04 13.61 -9.45
N LEU A 288 -25.24 14.89 -9.76
CA LEU A 288 -24.91 15.53 -11.03
C LEU A 288 -23.66 16.38 -10.82
N ILE A 289 -22.54 15.96 -11.41
CA ILE A 289 -21.27 16.68 -11.30
C ILE A 289 -21.14 17.67 -12.45
N GLY A 290 -20.96 18.93 -12.10
CA GLY A 290 -20.96 20.06 -13.03
C GLY A 290 -22.35 20.36 -13.60
N ASN A 291 -22.34 21.01 -14.76
CA ASN A 291 -23.52 21.24 -15.59
C ASN A 291 -23.16 20.98 -17.07
N THR A 292 -24.13 21.10 -17.98
CA THR A 292 -23.89 20.89 -19.42
C THR A 292 -23.12 22.04 -20.11
N THR A 293 -22.61 23.02 -19.36
CA THR A 293 -22.00 24.25 -19.90
C THR A 293 -20.97 24.89 -18.96
N PRO A 294 -19.74 25.12 -19.46
CA PRO A 294 -18.50 24.45 -19.09
C PRO A 294 -18.06 24.63 -17.61
N VAL A 295 -18.99 24.56 -16.64
CA VAL A 295 -18.60 24.62 -15.23
C VAL A 295 -18.09 23.25 -14.82
N ASP A 296 -16.78 23.15 -14.64
CA ASP A 296 -16.14 21.99 -14.04
C ASP A 296 -16.62 21.84 -12.60
N GLY A 297 -16.93 20.60 -12.23
CA GLY A 297 -17.29 20.24 -10.87
C GLY A 297 -16.48 19.03 -10.46
N THR A 298 -16.01 18.99 -9.21
CA THR A 298 -15.40 17.81 -8.62
C THR A 298 -16.06 17.51 -7.28
N MET A 299 -16.23 16.24 -6.97
CA MET A 299 -16.83 15.79 -5.73
C MET A 299 -15.90 14.82 -5.02
N THR A 300 -15.49 15.21 -3.83
CA THR A 300 -14.93 14.29 -2.86
C THR A 300 -15.98 14.01 -1.78
N MET A 301 -16.19 12.75 -1.44
CA MET A 301 -16.99 12.38 -0.28
C MET A 301 -16.22 11.44 0.63
N GLN A 302 -15.99 11.83 1.88
CA GLN A 302 -15.50 10.95 2.93
C GLN A 302 -16.66 10.59 3.84
N ASN A 303 -17.03 9.31 3.80
CA ASN A 303 -18.14 8.74 4.54
C ASN A 303 -17.62 7.72 5.54
N ASN A 304 -17.89 7.92 6.84
CA ASN A 304 -17.47 6.98 7.88
C ASN A 304 -18.45 5.80 8.07
N GLY A 305 -19.66 5.91 7.51
CA GLY A 305 -20.66 4.85 7.52
C GLY A 305 -20.63 3.99 6.26
N SER A 306 -21.79 3.40 5.94
CA SER A 306 -21.97 2.63 4.70
C SER A 306 -22.44 3.52 3.55
N PHE A 307 -22.02 3.22 2.33
CA PHE A 307 -22.41 3.92 1.11
C PHE A 307 -23.19 2.97 0.19
N ASN A 308 -24.50 3.19 0.10
CA ASN A 308 -25.43 2.29 -0.58
C ASN A 308 -26.14 2.98 -1.74
N MET A 309 -26.22 2.29 -2.88
CA MET A 309 -26.98 2.73 -4.05
C MET A 309 -27.96 1.64 -4.48
N ALA A 310 -29.23 2.00 -4.69
CA ALA A 310 -30.25 1.05 -5.16
C ALA A 310 -31.22 1.62 -6.21
N ASN A 311 -31.77 0.74 -7.06
CA ASN A 311 -32.99 0.98 -7.84
C ASN A 311 -32.92 2.11 -8.89
N ASN A 312 -31.95 2.05 -9.80
CA ASN A 312 -31.70 3.03 -10.88
C ASN A 312 -31.07 4.37 -10.46
N SER A 313 -30.43 4.42 -9.29
CA SER A 313 -29.75 5.63 -8.85
C SER A 313 -28.41 5.79 -9.56
N LYS A 314 -27.96 7.05 -9.71
CA LYS A 314 -26.78 7.36 -10.50
C LYS A 314 -25.85 8.37 -9.84
N VAL A 315 -24.57 8.26 -10.13
CA VAL A 315 -23.57 9.27 -9.77
C VAL A 315 -22.77 9.61 -11.02
N ASN A 316 -22.66 10.90 -11.30
CA ASN A 316 -21.80 11.46 -12.36
C ASN A 316 -22.13 11.00 -13.79
N ARG A 317 -23.42 10.80 -14.09
CA ARG A 317 -23.86 10.42 -15.45
C ARG A 317 -23.72 11.54 -16.49
N VAL A 318 -23.70 12.81 -16.07
CA VAL A 318 -23.79 13.95 -16.99
C VAL A 318 -22.47 14.19 -17.71
N ARG A 319 -21.36 14.27 -16.96
CA ARG A 319 -20.02 14.39 -17.54
C ARG A 319 -19.45 13.03 -17.91
N ASP A 320 -19.78 11.99 -17.13
CA ASP A 320 -19.26 10.63 -17.31
C ASP A 320 -17.72 10.59 -17.33
N ASP A 321 -17.11 11.49 -16.54
CA ASP A 321 -15.66 11.58 -16.37
C ASP A 321 -15.29 11.04 -14.98
N ALA A 322 -14.57 9.91 -14.95
CA ALA A 322 -14.24 9.25 -13.69
C ALA A 322 -13.30 10.09 -12.81
N ALA A 323 -12.57 11.08 -13.36
CA ALA A 323 -11.67 11.94 -12.61
C ALA A 323 -12.37 12.84 -11.59
N ASP A 324 -13.61 13.23 -11.88
CA ASP A 324 -14.33 14.24 -11.11
C ASP A 324 -14.88 13.73 -9.77
N VAL A 325 -14.90 12.42 -9.52
CA VAL A 325 -15.54 11.85 -8.33
C VAL A 325 -14.62 10.90 -7.57
N LEU A 326 -14.51 11.13 -6.27
CA LEU A 326 -13.86 10.23 -5.32
C LEU A 326 -14.73 10.02 -4.09
N VAL A 327 -15.02 8.77 -3.75
CA VAL A 327 -15.76 8.40 -2.52
C VAL A 327 -14.89 7.50 -1.63
N LEU A 328 -14.60 7.99 -0.44
CA LEU A 328 -13.89 7.27 0.62
C LEU A 328 -14.91 6.70 1.62
N ILE A 329 -14.93 5.38 1.83
CA ILE A 329 -15.97 4.67 2.58
C ILE A 329 -15.36 3.90 3.75
N GLY A 330 -15.67 4.31 4.98
CA GLY A 330 -15.23 3.66 6.22
C GLY A 330 -16.04 2.42 6.63
N GLY A 331 -17.25 2.27 6.09
CA GLY A 331 -18.12 1.12 6.32
C GLY A 331 -18.21 0.18 5.11
N GLN A 332 -19.43 -0.28 4.84
CA GLN A 332 -19.72 -1.23 3.76
C GLN A 332 -20.21 -0.50 2.51
N GLY A 333 -20.04 -1.10 1.33
CA GLY A 333 -20.53 -0.53 0.08
C GLY A 333 -21.40 -1.53 -0.68
N THR A 334 -22.60 -1.11 -1.09
CA THR A 334 -23.51 -2.00 -1.85
C THR A 334 -24.24 -1.24 -2.95
N PHE A 335 -24.04 -1.68 -4.19
CA PHE A 335 -24.69 -1.15 -5.38
C PHE A 335 -25.60 -2.24 -5.98
N GLU A 336 -26.91 -1.98 -6.01
CA GLU A 336 -27.88 -2.97 -6.49
C GLU A 336 -28.94 -2.40 -7.44
N ASN A 337 -29.32 -3.21 -8.42
CA ASN A 337 -30.47 -2.98 -9.30
C ASN A 337 -30.32 -1.73 -10.19
N ASN A 338 -29.60 -1.91 -11.30
CA ASN A 338 -29.44 -0.93 -12.39
C ASN A 338 -28.75 0.38 -11.98
N ILE A 339 -27.71 0.30 -11.14
CA ILE A 339 -26.90 1.47 -10.75
C ILE A 339 -25.98 1.90 -11.89
N LEU A 340 -25.69 3.20 -11.97
CA LEU A 340 -24.55 3.72 -12.72
C LEU A 340 -23.72 4.62 -11.82
N PHE A 341 -22.44 4.30 -11.66
CA PHE A 341 -21.49 5.13 -10.92
C PHE A 341 -20.25 5.38 -11.77
N THR A 342 -19.87 6.65 -11.95
CA THR A 342 -18.63 7.03 -12.64
C THR A 342 -17.73 7.82 -11.68
N GLY A 343 -16.62 7.20 -11.25
CA GLY A 343 -15.70 7.76 -10.24
C GLY A 343 -14.78 6.72 -9.59
N GLY A 344 -13.98 7.16 -8.62
CA GLY A 344 -13.19 6.30 -7.75
C GLY A 344 -13.89 5.95 -6.43
N ILE A 345 -13.72 4.70 -5.98
CA ILE A 345 -14.11 4.27 -4.63
C ILE A 345 -12.88 3.75 -3.88
N TYR A 346 -12.75 4.16 -2.63
CA TYR A 346 -11.67 3.74 -1.74
C TYR A 346 -12.20 3.38 -0.35
N GLY A 347 -11.74 2.28 0.24
CA GLY A 347 -11.86 2.03 1.66
C GLY A 347 -11.00 0.85 2.12
N ASP A 348 -10.23 1.03 3.19
CA ASP A 348 -9.27 0.04 3.69
C ASP A 348 -9.93 -1.19 4.31
N GLN A 349 -11.13 -1.01 4.87
CA GLN A 349 -11.96 -2.08 5.44
C GLN A 349 -13.26 -2.30 4.65
N LEU A 350 -13.34 -1.74 3.44
CA LEU A 350 -14.53 -1.78 2.63
C LEU A 350 -14.76 -3.19 2.07
N ASP A 351 -15.90 -3.78 2.37
CA ASP A 351 -16.43 -4.89 1.59
C ASP A 351 -17.45 -4.32 0.60
N PHE A 352 -17.13 -4.42 -0.69
CA PHE A 352 -17.88 -3.79 -1.77
C PHE A 352 -18.63 -4.82 -2.60
N ASN A 353 -19.96 -4.74 -2.62
CA ASN A 353 -20.82 -5.62 -3.41
C ASN A 353 -21.48 -4.85 -4.56
N LEU A 354 -21.20 -5.26 -5.79
CA LEU A 354 -21.79 -4.75 -7.03
C LEU A 354 -22.69 -5.83 -7.64
N GLN A 355 -24.00 -5.58 -7.73
CA GLN A 355 -24.94 -6.61 -8.15
C GLN A 355 -26.13 -6.13 -8.99
N ASN A 356 -26.75 -7.06 -9.71
CA ASN A 356 -28.03 -6.90 -10.42
C ASN A 356 -28.00 -5.75 -11.46
N ASN A 357 -27.21 -5.94 -12.53
CA ASN A 357 -27.01 -4.97 -13.61
C ASN A 357 -26.47 -3.61 -13.14
N ALA A 358 -25.70 -3.58 -12.05
CA ALA A 358 -25.01 -2.37 -11.64
C ALA A 358 -23.77 -2.15 -12.54
N GLU A 359 -23.60 -0.92 -13.00
CA GLU A 359 -22.49 -0.46 -13.83
C GLU A 359 -21.61 0.51 -13.04
N PHE A 360 -20.32 0.19 -12.96
CA PHE A 360 -19.30 1.00 -12.32
C PHE A 360 -18.25 1.38 -13.36
N LYS A 361 -17.88 2.65 -13.45
CA LYS A 361 -16.81 3.15 -14.31
C LYS A 361 -15.77 3.88 -13.47
N GLY A 362 -14.54 3.39 -13.44
CA GLY A 362 -13.47 3.94 -12.62
C GLY A 362 -12.58 2.88 -12.01
N SER A 363 -12.15 3.10 -10.77
CA SER A 363 -11.32 2.17 -10.00
C SER A 363 -11.86 1.96 -8.58
N ILE A 364 -11.66 0.75 -8.05
CA ILE A 364 -12.05 0.36 -6.70
C ILE A 364 -10.83 -0.14 -5.92
N VAL A 365 -10.62 0.44 -4.74
CA VAL A 365 -9.71 -0.10 -3.73
C VAL A 365 -10.51 -0.45 -2.48
N ALA A 366 -10.52 -1.72 -2.11
CA ALA A 366 -11.38 -2.26 -1.05
C ALA A 366 -10.72 -3.42 -0.31
N ASN A 367 -11.22 -3.81 0.86
CA ASN A 367 -10.83 -5.07 1.50
C ASN A 367 -11.32 -6.27 0.70
N SER A 368 -12.59 -6.27 0.26
CA SER A 368 -13.16 -7.29 -0.61
C SER A 368 -14.05 -6.67 -1.70
N VAL A 369 -14.09 -7.30 -2.88
CA VAL A 369 -14.97 -6.87 -3.97
C VAL A 369 -15.68 -8.09 -4.57
N ASP A 370 -17.01 -8.07 -4.51
CA ASP A 370 -17.89 -9.09 -5.07
C ASP A 370 -18.73 -8.48 -6.20
N LEU A 371 -18.62 -9.05 -7.41
CA LEU A 371 -19.42 -8.67 -8.56
C LEU A 371 -20.35 -9.82 -8.95
N SER A 372 -21.66 -9.56 -9.00
CA SER A 372 -22.66 -10.58 -9.30
C SER A 372 -23.80 -10.12 -10.20
N ASN A 373 -24.50 -11.07 -10.82
CA ASN A 373 -25.77 -10.87 -11.55
C ASN A 373 -25.71 -9.74 -12.59
N ASN A 374 -24.85 -9.91 -13.60
CA ASN A 374 -24.59 -8.93 -14.67
C ASN A 374 -24.03 -7.58 -14.20
N ALA A 375 -23.38 -7.54 -13.03
CA ALA A 375 -22.60 -6.37 -12.66
C ALA A 375 -21.41 -6.17 -13.61
N THR A 376 -21.17 -4.93 -14.02
CA THR A 376 -20.05 -4.58 -14.90
C THR A 376 -19.22 -3.49 -14.26
N LEU A 377 -17.91 -3.72 -14.19
CA LEU A 377 -16.92 -2.70 -13.86
C LEU A 377 -16.13 -2.37 -15.13
N THR A 378 -16.11 -1.11 -15.53
CA THR A 378 -15.25 -0.59 -16.60
C THR A 378 -14.13 0.21 -15.94
N PHE A 379 -12.89 -0.23 -16.14
CA PHE A 379 -11.72 0.45 -15.61
C PHE A 379 -11.55 1.81 -16.29
N ASP A 380 -11.37 2.83 -15.46
CA ASP A 380 -10.85 4.12 -15.89
C ASP A 380 -9.69 4.51 -14.97
N GLU A 381 -8.51 4.68 -15.57
CA GLU A 381 -7.29 5.04 -14.84
C GLU A 381 -7.35 6.47 -14.29
N THR A 382 -8.27 7.31 -14.77
CA THR A 382 -8.42 8.68 -14.27
C THR A 382 -9.25 8.78 -13.00
N ALA A 383 -9.82 7.67 -12.51
CA ALA A 383 -10.75 7.66 -11.39
C ALA A 383 -10.27 8.49 -10.18
N GLY A 384 -11.02 9.54 -9.86
CA GLY A 384 -10.77 10.44 -8.73
C GLY A 384 -9.54 11.35 -8.85
N LEU A 385 -8.85 11.41 -9.99
CA LEU A 385 -7.61 12.20 -10.15
C LEU A 385 -7.80 13.71 -9.96
N ASP A 386 -8.98 14.25 -10.28
CA ASP A 386 -9.27 15.69 -10.14
C ASP A 386 -9.85 16.02 -8.74
N SER A 387 -10.00 15.02 -7.88
CA SER A 387 -10.58 15.18 -6.54
C SER A 387 -9.51 15.49 -5.49
N ASP A 388 -9.66 16.61 -4.80
CA ASP A 388 -8.76 17.11 -3.76
C ASP A 388 -8.35 16.12 -2.65
N ALA A 389 -9.12 15.05 -2.39
CA ALA A 389 -8.74 14.07 -1.37
C ALA A 389 -7.85 12.93 -1.86
N TYR A 390 -7.51 12.91 -3.13
CA TYR A 390 -6.51 11.99 -3.66
C TYR A 390 -5.17 12.14 -2.92
N ASP A 391 -4.82 13.35 -2.48
CA ASP A 391 -3.62 13.63 -1.69
C ASP A 391 -3.63 13.02 -0.27
N PHE A 392 -4.81 12.60 0.24
CA PHE A 392 -4.99 12.04 1.59
C PHE A 392 -5.04 10.51 1.64
N CYS A 393 -5.01 9.83 0.49
CA CYS A 393 -4.68 8.42 0.46
C CYS A 393 -3.19 8.31 0.85
N GLY A 394 -2.92 8.36 2.15
CA GLY A 394 -1.57 8.34 2.68
C GLY A 394 -0.93 7.02 2.32
N GLY A 395 0.19 7.04 1.60
CA GLY A 395 1.15 5.96 1.63
C GLY A 395 0.62 4.54 1.46
N GLY A 396 0.17 4.21 0.25
CA GLY A 396 0.03 2.84 -0.24
C GLY A 396 0.70 2.75 -1.60
N GLY A 397 2.03 2.78 -1.61
CA GLY A 397 2.82 2.76 -2.82
C GLY A 397 2.80 1.37 -3.46
N ASN A 398 2.51 1.34 -4.76
CA ASN A 398 2.55 0.15 -5.61
C ASN A 398 3.75 -0.77 -5.36
N ALA A 399 3.47 -2.07 -5.25
CA ALA A 399 4.48 -3.12 -5.32
C ALA A 399 5.02 -3.22 -6.76
N SER A 400 6.03 -2.42 -7.09
CA SER A 400 6.90 -2.73 -8.24
C SER A 400 7.81 -3.90 -7.90
N VAL A 401 7.79 -4.93 -8.75
CA VAL A 401 8.72 -6.07 -8.71
C VAL A 401 10.15 -5.52 -8.82
N PRO A 402 11.12 -6.00 -8.01
CA PRO A 402 12.51 -5.56 -8.12
C PRO A 402 13.01 -5.79 -9.55
N GLN A 403 13.40 -4.72 -10.25
CA GLN A 403 14.28 -4.89 -11.40
C GLN A 403 15.70 -5.08 -10.89
N GLU A 404 16.24 -6.28 -11.08
CA GLU A 404 17.66 -6.53 -10.93
C GLU A 404 18.42 -5.66 -11.94
N SER A 405 19.29 -4.78 -11.44
CA SER A 405 20.35 -4.13 -12.22
C SER A 405 21.70 -4.77 -11.93
#